data_AF-A0A800BXJ9-F1
#
_entry.id   AF-A0A800BXJ9-F1
#
_cell.length_a   1.000
_cell.length_b   1.000
_cell.length_c   1.000
_cell.angle_alpha   90.00
_cell.angle_beta   90.00
_cell.angle_gamma   90.00
#
_symmetry.space_group_name_H-M   'P 1'
#
loop_
_entity.id
_entity.type
_entity.pdbx_description
1 polymer ?
#
loop_
_entity_poly.entity_id
_entity_poly.type
_entity_poly.pdbx_seq_one_letter_code
_entity_poly.pdbx_strand_id
1 'polypeptide(L)'
;ALLLGLVGVCYLQFTHTSFSTSTEFQLGMPLIENIPHVYGPGFTFIEQALHGNTSFWILALLIFLKPLATSLTLGSGNSGGVFAPSLFIGAMLGGAMGGLFSAWNPELAGPPGAYALVGMAAVFSACARAPLTAMLIVFEMSNDYALILPLMLTAVTASYLAQYLHPESIYTVKLVKRGVRFDQGRDKDIMQGVQVGEVMLKEPLTIYKNQPLTELYRQFQETNLLGFPVLDDNGALWGIVTLLDLEKALSQESVGLPSLKVEDLATVDPLTVFSDEPIWTAIQKMAPRDLARLPVVSRQSEKKLLGLISRSDILRAYDVGIVRKQRGQLLEKQITFRQEQHNDFVEFRLKNGHYAVGKRLMELELSTFINVVSLDRESVLHIPRGGTCFDAGDIITLFGRKNFLGPTRERFFSGKEEKK
;
A
#
# COMPACT_ATOMS: atom_id res chain seq x y z
N ALA A 1 -28.00 -12.05 -13.57
CA ALA A 1 -29.37 -12.55 -13.34
C ALA A 1 -29.48 -14.06 -13.61
N LEU A 2 -29.27 -14.54 -14.84
CA LEU A 2 -29.46 -15.95 -15.22
C LEU A 2 -28.59 -16.94 -14.41
N LEU A 3 -27.30 -16.64 -14.24
CA LEU A 3 -26.39 -17.43 -13.38
C LEU A 3 -26.79 -17.41 -11.89
N LEU A 4 -27.34 -16.29 -11.41
CA LEU A 4 -27.83 -16.18 -10.04
C LEU A 4 -29.06 -17.06 -9.82
N GLY A 5 -29.97 -17.05 -10.80
CA GLY A 5 -31.14 -17.93 -10.85
C GLY A 5 -30.76 -19.41 -10.86
N LEU A 6 -29.73 -19.79 -11.62
CA LEU A 6 -29.21 -21.16 -11.68
C LEU A 6 -28.63 -21.59 -10.31
N VAL A 7 -27.88 -20.71 -9.64
CA VAL A 7 -27.38 -20.97 -8.28
C VAL A 7 -28.54 -21.18 -7.30
N GLY A 8 -29.60 -20.37 -7.36
CA GLY A 8 -30.78 -20.53 -6.51
C GLY A 8 -31.56 -21.82 -6.80
N VAL A 9 -31.70 -22.22 -8.08
CA VAL A 9 -32.37 -23.48 -8.45
C VAL A 9 -31.55 -24.69 -8.01
N CYS A 10 -30.23 -24.68 -8.20
CA CYS A 10 -29.35 -25.73 -7.69
C CYS A 10 -29.42 -25.82 -6.16
N TYR A 11 -29.45 -24.68 -5.46
CA TYR A 11 -29.57 -24.65 -4.00
C TYR A 11 -30.80 -25.41 -3.49
N LEU A 12 -31.96 -25.22 -4.14
CA LEU A 12 -33.21 -25.90 -3.77
C LEU A 12 -33.15 -27.44 -3.95
N GLN A 13 -32.29 -27.95 -4.84
CA GLN A 13 -32.11 -29.40 -5.04
C GLN A 13 -31.25 -30.06 -3.95
N PHE A 14 -30.37 -29.29 -3.29
CA PHE A 14 -29.48 -29.81 -2.25
C PHE A 14 -30.08 -29.75 -0.84
N THR A 15 -31.03 -28.85 -0.59
CA THR A 15 -31.65 -28.69 0.72
C THR A 15 -33.05 -29.32 0.73
N HIS A 16 -33.15 -30.59 1.11
CA HIS A 16 -34.44 -31.25 1.43
C HIS A 16 -35.13 -30.69 2.68
N THR A 17 -34.61 -29.63 3.27
CA THR A 17 -35.08 -29.02 4.52
C THR A 17 -35.44 -27.56 4.30
N SER A 18 -36.59 -27.32 3.67
CA SER A 18 -37.33 -26.07 3.87
C SER A 18 -37.79 -26.06 5.33
N PHE A 19 -37.23 -25.20 6.18
CA PHE A 19 -37.67 -25.08 7.57
C PHE A 19 -39.01 -24.32 7.60
N SER A 20 -40.03 -24.97 8.16
CA SER A 20 -41.29 -24.35 8.56
C SER A 20 -41.03 -23.55 9.84
N THR A 21 -41.15 -22.22 9.76
CA THR A 21 -41.28 -21.39 10.97
C THR A 21 -42.74 -21.44 11.37
N SER A 22 -43.04 -21.91 12.58
CA SER A 22 -44.39 -22.25 13.04
C SER A 22 -45.30 -21.06 13.38
N THR A 23 -45.12 -19.88 12.78
CA THR A 23 -45.77 -18.65 13.27
C THR A 23 -46.61 -17.82 12.31
N GLU A 24 -46.80 -18.17 11.03
CA GLU A 24 -47.71 -17.38 10.16
C GLU A 24 -48.54 -18.23 9.19
N PHE A 25 -49.36 -19.13 9.74
CA PHE A 25 -50.45 -19.75 8.99
C PHE A 25 -51.65 -18.79 8.93
N GLN A 26 -51.60 -17.73 8.11
CA GLN A 26 -52.75 -16.82 7.99
C GLN A 26 -53.19 -16.44 6.57
N LEU A 27 -52.52 -16.87 5.49
CA LEU A 27 -52.91 -16.41 4.13
C LEU A 27 -52.72 -17.38 2.95
N GLY A 28 -52.73 -18.70 3.18
CA GLY A 28 -53.14 -19.69 2.16
C GLY A 28 -52.41 -19.72 0.80
N MET A 29 -51.24 -19.09 0.63
CA MET A 29 -50.46 -19.12 -0.60
C MET A 29 -48.99 -19.53 -0.35
N PRO A 30 -48.52 -20.67 -0.89
CA PRO A 30 -47.16 -21.18 -0.64
C PRO A 30 -46.10 -20.59 -1.59
N LEU A 31 -46.06 -19.26 -1.78
CA LEU A 31 -45.15 -18.64 -2.75
C LEU A 31 -43.95 -17.89 -2.15
N ILE A 32 -43.89 -17.70 -0.82
CA ILE A 32 -42.83 -16.89 -0.17
C ILE A 32 -41.87 -17.74 0.69
N GLU A 33 -42.22 -18.95 1.10
CA GLU A 33 -41.46 -19.71 2.11
C GLU A 33 -40.19 -20.43 1.60
N ASN A 34 -39.96 -20.47 0.28
CA ASN A 34 -38.80 -21.14 -0.32
C ASN A 34 -37.84 -20.17 -1.01
N ILE A 35 -37.55 -19.02 -0.38
CA ILE A 35 -36.48 -18.14 -0.87
C ILE A 35 -35.13 -18.76 -0.48
N PRO A 36 -34.26 -19.12 -1.44
CA PRO A 36 -32.89 -19.55 -1.15
C PRO A 36 -32.20 -18.63 -0.15
N HIS A 37 -31.57 -19.18 0.88
CA HIS A 37 -30.94 -18.39 1.96
C HIS A 37 -29.80 -17.49 1.45
N VAL A 38 -29.34 -17.75 0.23
CA VAL A 38 -28.34 -17.00 -0.50
C VAL A 38 -28.87 -15.65 -1.00
N TYR A 39 -30.18 -15.50 -1.22
CA TYR A 39 -30.79 -14.28 -1.74
C TYR A 39 -31.01 -13.21 -0.66
N GLY A 40 -31.15 -11.96 -1.12
CA GLY A 40 -31.35 -10.81 -0.25
C GLY A 40 -30.13 -10.45 0.61
N PRO A 41 -30.29 -9.52 1.57
CA PRO A 41 -29.22 -9.09 2.46
C PRO A 41 -28.83 -10.18 3.47
N GLY A 42 -29.77 -11.05 3.84
CA GLY A 42 -29.53 -12.21 4.71
C GLY A 42 -29.56 -11.93 6.21
N PHE A 43 -30.07 -10.77 6.65
CA PHE A 43 -30.15 -10.41 8.08
C PHE A 43 -30.96 -11.41 8.93
N THR A 44 -32.05 -11.96 8.39
CA THR A 44 -32.85 -12.99 9.07
C THR A 44 -32.03 -14.25 9.39
N PHE A 45 -31.13 -14.66 8.49
CA PHE A 45 -30.26 -15.81 8.71
C PHE A 45 -29.08 -15.49 9.62
N ILE A 46 -28.59 -14.25 9.60
CA ILE A 46 -27.62 -13.79 10.61
C ILE A 46 -28.25 -13.92 12.00
N GLU A 47 -29.48 -13.46 12.18
CA GLU A 47 -30.23 -13.60 13.44
C GLU A 47 -30.41 -15.07 13.85
N GLN A 48 -30.75 -15.97 12.91
CA GLN A 48 -30.85 -17.40 13.20
C GLN A 48 -29.50 -18.04 13.60
N ALA A 49 -28.39 -17.61 12.99
CA ALA A 49 -27.06 -18.06 13.37
C ALA A 49 -26.65 -17.52 14.75
N LEU A 50 -27.03 -16.28 15.07
CA LEU A 50 -26.80 -15.67 16.39
C LEU A 50 -27.55 -16.41 17.50
N HIS A 51 -28.79 -16.83 17.23
CA HIS A 51 -29.58 -17.64 18.16
C HIS A 51 -29.17 -19.12 18.21
N GLY A 52 -28.25 -19.58 17.35
CA GLY A 52 -27.84 -20.98 17.28
C GLY A 52 -28.89 -21.94 16.69
N ASN A 53 -29.92 -21.41 16.04
CA ASN A 53 -31.05 -22.18 15.50
C ASN A 53 -30.80 -22.75 14.09
N THR A 54 -29.54 -22.77 13.63
CA THR A 54 -29.19 -23.17 12.26
C THR A 54 -28.30 -24.41 12.27
N SER A 55 -28.59 -25.36 11.38
CA SER A 55 -27.78 -26.57 11.21
C SER A 55 -26.38 -26.25 10.69
N PHE A 56 -25.35 -26.90 11.25
CA PHE A 56 -23.95 -26.76 10.85
C PHE A 56 -23.73 -26.88 9.34
N TRP A 57 -24.40 -27.85 8.68
CA TRP A 57 -24.26 -28.08 7.24
C TRP A 57 -24.77 -26.90 6.40
N ILE A 58 -25.83 -26.24 6.85
CA ILE A 58 -26.38 -25.05 6.18
C ILE A 58 -25.39 -23.89 6.32
N LEU A 59 -24.84 -23.68 7.51
CA LEU A 59 -23.81 -22.65 7.74
C LEU A 59 -22.60 -22.89 6.82
N ALA A 60 -22.08 -24.12 6.79
CA ALA A 60 -20.93 -24.49 5.96
C ALA A 60 -21.19 -24.25 4.47
N LEU A 61 -22.38 -24.62 3.97
CA LEU A 61 -22.77 -24.41 2.58
C LEU A 61 -22.84 -22.91 2.23
N LEU A 62 -23.42 -22.10 3.12
CA LEU A 62 -23.65 -20.67 2.89
C LEU A 62 -22.37 -19.82 2.88
N ILE A 63 -21.31 -20.27 3.57
CA ILE A 63 -19.98 -19.66 3.52
C ILE A 63 -19.46 -19.59 2.07
N PHE A 64 -19.74 -20.59 1.24
CA PHE A 64 -19.28 -20.64 -0.16
C PHE A 64 -20.28 -20.07 -1.16
N LEU A 65 -21.57 -20.26 -0.92
CA LEU A 65 -22.60 -19.78 -1.85
C LEU A 65 -22.77 -18.25 -1.81
N LYS A 66 -22.68 -17.62 -0.64
CA LYS A 66 -22.88 -16.17 -0.53
C LYS A 66 -21.82 -15.34 -1.27
N PRO A 67 -20.50 -15.63 -1.16
CA PRO A 67 -19.48 -14.98 -1.97
C PRO A 67 -19.71 -15.15 -3.47
N LEU A 68 -20.11 -16.35 -3.91
CA LEU A 68 -20.40 -16.63 -5.31
C LEU A 68 -21.56 -15.78 -5.82
N ALA A 69 -22.69 -15.76 -5.10
CA ALA A 69 -23.84 -14.96 -5.45
C ALA A 69 -23.55 -13.45 -5.44
N THR A 70 -22.79 -12.97 -4.45
CA THR A 70 -22.39 -11.56 -4.36
C THR A 70 -21.48 -11.19 -5.54
N SER A 71 -20.53 -12.05 -5.88
CA SER A 71 -19.63 -11.84 -7.03
C SER A 71 -20.39 -11.81 -8.36
N LEU A 72 -21.35 -12.72 -8.56
CA LEU A 72 -22.21 -12.74 -9.75
C LEU A 72 -23.12 -11.51 -9.81
N THR A 73 -23.62 -11.04 -8.66
CA THR A 73 -24.48 -9.85 -8.59
C THR A 73 -23.70 -8.59 -8.98
N LEU A 74 -22.57 -8.33 -8.31
CA LEU A 74 -21.72 -7.17 -8.56
C LEU A 74 -21.04 -7.24 -9.94
N GLY A 75 -20.61 -8.43 -10.35
CA GLY A 75 -19.99 -8.68 -11.65
C GLY A 75 -20.94 -8.44 -12.82
N SER A 76 -22.25 -8.64 -12.62
CA SER A 76 -23.27 -8.35 -13.64
C SER A 76 -23.65 -6.87 -13.75
N GLY A 77 -23.05 -5.99 -12.94
CA GLY A 77 -23.35 -4.56 -12.94
C GLY A 77 -24.63 -4.18 -12.19
N ASN A 78 -25.26 -5.13 -11.49
CA ASN A 78 -26.41 -4.84 -10.64
C ASN A 78 -26.01 -4.00 -9.42
N SER A 79 -26.91 -3.15 -8.93
CA SER A 79 -26.66 -2.37 -7.71
C SER A 79 -26.62 -3.31 -6.50
N GLY A 80 -25.55 -3.22 -5.72
CA GLY A 80 -25.34 -4.06 -4.54
C GLY A 80 -24.16 -3.58 -3.71
N GLY A 81 -24.22 -3.87 -2.41
CA GLY A 81 -23.13 -3.61 -1.48
C GLY A 81 -22.40 -4.90 -1.09
N VAL A 82 -21.19 -4.74 -0.56
CA VAL A 82 -20.36 -5.83 -0.01
C VAL A 82 -20.46 -5.95 1.52
N PHE A 83 -21.05 -4.93 2.16
CA PHE A 83 -21.21 -4.84 3.61
C PHE A 83 -22.05 -5.99 4.17
N ALA A 84 -23.34 -6.06 3.84
CA ALA A 84 -24.23 -7.10 4.36
C ALA A 84 -23.77 -8.53 4.01
N PRO A 85 -23.30 -8.83 2.77
CA PRO A 85 -22.73 -10.15 2.47
C PRO A 85 -21.51 -10.50 3.34
N SER A 86 -20.63 -9.55 3.64
CA SER A 86 -19.44 -9.83 4.46
C SER A 86 -19.81 -10.15 5.92
N LEU A 87 -20.77 -9.43 6.50
CA LEU A 87 -21.29 -9.76 7.83
C LEU A 87 -21.98 -11.12 7.81
N PHE A 88 -22.80 -11.39 6.79
CA PHE A 88 -23.46 -12.68 6.63
C PHE A 88 -22.47 -13.84 6.60
N ILE A 89 -21.45 -13.76 5.74
CA ILE A 89 -20.41 -14.79 5.61
C ILE A 89 -19.70 -14.97 6.95
N GLY A 90 -19.38 -13.88 7.63
CA GLY A 90 -18.78 -13.90 8.96
C GLY A 90 -19.65 -14.58 10.02
N ALA A 91 -20.96 -14.28 10.05
CA ALA A 91 -21.90 -14.92 10.96
C ALA A 91 -21.99 -16.44 10.73
N MET A 92 -22.05 -16.87 9.46
CA MET A 92 -22.09 -18.29 9.11
C MET A 92 -20.78 -18.99 9.49
N LEU A 93 -19.63 -18.37 9.22
CA LEU A 93 -18.32 -18.91 9.55
C LEU A 93 -18.10 -19.00 11.05
N GLY A 94 -18.43 -17.94 11.79
CA GLY A 94 -18.39 -17.91 13.24
C GLY A 94 -19.34 -18.93 13.87
N GLY A 95 -20.60 -18.99 13.43
CA GLY A 95 -21.57 -19.97 13.90
C GLY A 95 -21.14 -21.41 13.62
N ALA A 96 -20.55 -21.70 12.44
CA ALA A 96 -20.01 -23.01 12.13
C ALA A 96 -18.83 -23.37 13.03
N MET A 97 -17.92 -22.42 13.32
CA MET A 97 -16.85 -22.62 14.29
C MET A 97 -17.38 -22.87 15.69
N GLY A 98 -18.40 -22.12 16.14
CA GLY A 98 -19.07 -22.34 17.41
C GLY A 98 -19.63 -23.75 17.52
N GLY A 99 -20.35 -24.22 16.48
CA GLY A 99 -20.86 -25.59 16.41
C GLY A 99 -19.77 -26.66 16.48
N LEU A 100 -18.62 -26.44 15.83
CA LEU A 100 -17.46 -27.34 15.91
C LEU A 100 -16.86 -27.38 17.32
N PHE A 101 -16.72 -26.23 17.97
CA PHE A 101 -16.20 -26.16 19.34
C PHE A 101 -17.16 -26.81 20.34
N SER A 102 -18.47 -26.56 20.20
CA SER A 102 -19.48 -27.24 21.02
C SER A 102 -19.48 -28.75 20.82
N ALA A 103 -19.23 -29.24 19.59
CA ALA A 103 -19.11 -30.67 19.32
C ALA A 103 -17.83 -31.29 19.90
N TRP A 104 -16.73 -30.53 19.96
CA TRP A 104 -15.45 -31.02 20.45
C TRP A 104 -15.34 -30.97 21.98
N ASN A 105 -15.70 -29.85 22.60
CA ASN A 105 -15.69 -29.69 24.05
C ASN A 105 -16.83 -28.77 24.52
N PRO A 106 -18.00 -29.34 24.87
CA PRO A 106 -19.17 -28.57 25.30
C PRO A 106 -18.92 -27.69 26.53
N GLU A 107 -18.05 -28.09 27.45
CA GLU A 107 -17.83 -27.37 28.72
C GLU A 107 -17.01 -26.08 28.53
N LEU A 108 -16.15 -26.02 27.51
CA LEU A 108 -15.36 -24.84 27.15
C LEU A 108 -16.02 -23.98 26.06
N ALA A 109 -17.06 -24.48 25.40
CA ALA A 109 -17.70 -23.79 24.30
C ALA A 109 -18.57 -22.63 24.82
N GLY A 110 -18.30 -21.42 24.32
CA GLY A 110 -19.16 -20.27 24.57
C GLY A 110 -20.52 -20.36 23.86
N PRO A 111 -21.41 -19.38 24.08
CA PRO A 111 -22.69 -19.33 23.36
C PRO A 111 -22.47 -19.18 21.85
N PRO A 112 -23.23 -19.87 20.99
CA PRO A 112 -23.08 -19.82 19.53
C PRO A 112 -23.10 -18.40 18.95
N GLY A 113 -23.93 -17.52 19.52
CA GLY A 113 -24.03 -16.12 19.13
C GLY A 113 -22.73 -15.34 19.28
N ALA A 114 -21.93 -15.61 20.31
CA ALA A 114 -20.63 -14.94 20.49
C ALA A 114 -19.67 -15.28 19.35
N TYR A 115 -19.61 -16.54 18.92
CA TYR A 115 -18.77 -16.95 17.79
C TYR A 115 -19.24 -16.32 16.48
N ALA A 116 -20.56 -16.26 16.23
CA ALA A 116 -21.12 -15.61 15.06
C ALA A 116 -20.79 -14.11 15.02
N LEU A 117 -20.93 -13.38 16.13
CA LEU A 117 -20.55 -11.95 16.23
C LEU A 117 -19.06 -11.73 15.95
N VAL A 118 -18.20 -12.55 16.56
CA VAL A 118 -16.76 -12.50 16.32
C VAL A 118 -16.41 -12.77 14.86
N GLY A 119 -17.07 -13.76 14.23
CA GLY A 119 -16.94 -14.05 12.80
C GLY A 119 -17.38 -12.89 11.91
N MET A 120 -18.50 -12.23 12.23
CA MET A 120 -18.99 -11.03 11.53
C MET A 120 -17.92 -9.93 11.49
N ALA A 121 -17.36 -9.59 12.66
CA ALA A 121 -16.34 -8.56 12.76
C ALA A 121 -15.04 -8.94 12.02
N ALA A 122 -14.61 -10.20 12.14
CA ALA A 122 -13.40 -10.69 11.48
C ALA A 122 -13.49 -10.60 9.96
N VAL A 123 -14.56 -11.13 9.35
CA VAL A 123 -14.72 -11.13 7.89
C VAL A 123 -14.94 -9.73 7.34
N PHE A 124 -15.77 -8.91 7.99
CA PHE A 124 -15.97 -7.53 7.54
C PHE A 124 -14.69 -6.70 7.65
N SER A 125 -13.95 -6.82 8.76
CA SER A 125 -12.66 -6.15 8.95
C SER A 125 -11.64 -6.56 7.88
N ALA A 126 -11.54 -7.86 7.57
CA ALA A 126 -10.67 -8.38 6.53
C ALA A 126 -11.01 -7.83 5.14
N CYS A 127 -12.29 -7.80 4.77
CA CYS A 127 -12.75 -7.32 3.48
C CYS A 127 -12.59 -5.79 3.33
N ALA A 128 -13.01 -5.04 4.36
CA ALA A 128 -13.12 -3.59 4.33
C ALA A 128 -11.83 -2.85 4.68
N ARG A 129 -10.87 -3.52 5.35
CA ARG A 129 -9.70 -2.89 5.99
C ARG A 129 -10.08 -1.91 7.10
N ALA A 130 -11.17 -2.17 7.80
CA ALA A 130 -11.74 -1.25 8.79
C ALA A 130 -12.00 -1.94 10.14
N PRO A 131 -10.95 -2.36 10.87
CA PRO A 131 -11.12 -3.10 12.12
C PRO A 131 -11.91 -2.31 13.17
N LEU A 132 -11.59 -1.03 13.40
CA LEU A 132 -12.32 -0.20 14.37
C LEU A 132 -13.81 -0.10 14.05
N THR A 133 -14.15 0.15 12.78
CA THR A 133 -15.53 0.24 12.32
C THR A 133 -16.26 -1.10 12.46
N ALA A 134 -15.61 -2.21 12.08
CA ALA A 134 -16.21 -3.54 12.19
C ALA A 134 -16.57 -3.90 13.63
N MET A 135 -15.66 -3.58 14.57
CA MET A 135 -15.89 -3.83 15.99
C MET A 135 -17.02 -2.99 16.56
N LEU A 136 -17.05 -1.70 16.22
CA LEU A 136 -18.11 -0.79 16.69
C LEU A 136 -19.48 -1.24 16.21
N ILE A 137 -19.61 -1.61 14.92
CA ILE A 137 -20.88 -2.07 14.36
C ILE A 137 -21.37 -3.33 15.08
N VAL A 138 -20.50 -4.33 15.24
CA VAL A 138 -20.88 -5.58 15.89
C VAL A 138 -21.15 -5.39 17.39
N PHE A 139 -20.39 -4.50 18.04
CA PHE A 139 -20.62 -4.11 19.42
C PHE A 139 -21.98 -3.42 19.59
N GLU A 140 -22.31 -2.42 18.77
CA GLU A 140 -23.61 -1.73 18.85
C GLU A 140 -24.79 -2.67 18.59
N MET A 141 -24.63 -3.64 17.68
CA MET A 141 -25.65 -4.65 17.41
C MET A 141 -25.86 -5.63 18.56
N SER A 142 -24.81 -5.94 19.33
CA SER A 142 -24.86 -6.93 20.42
C SER A 142 -25.07 -6.31 21.81
N ASN A 143 -24.63 -5.07 21.99
CA ASN A 143 -24.57 -4.33 23.25
C ASN A 143 -23.87 -5.11 24.39
N ASP A 144 -22.92 -5.98 24.05
CA ASP A 144 -22.18 -6.81 25.01
C ASP A 144 -20.72 -6.35 25.11
N TYR A 145 -20.38 -5.73 26.25
CA TYR A 145 -19.04 -5.24 26.56
C TYR A 145 -18.00 -6.37 26.70
N ALA A 146 -18.43 -7.58 27.07
CA ALA A 146 -17.50 -8.70 27.23
C ALA A 146 -16.89 -9.14 25.89
N LEU A 147 -17.59 -8.87 24.77
CA LEU A 147 -17.12 -9.23 23.43
C LEU A 147 -16.11 -8.25 22.84
N ILE A 148 -15.92 -7.06 23.43
CA ILE A 148 -15.02 -6.04 22.88
C ILE A 148 -13.59 -6.56 22.71
N LEU A 149 -13.04 -7.26 23.72
CA LEU A 149 -11.69 -7.83 23.67
C LEU A 149 -11.53 -8.90 22.57
N PRO A 150 -12.39 -9.94 22.50
CA PRO A 150 -12.39 -10.89 21.38
C PRO A 150 -12.55 -10.23 20.01
N LEU A 151 -13.44 -9.24 19.88
CA LEU A 151 -13.67 -8.51 18.63
C LEU A 151 -12.41 -7.74 18.21
N MET A 152 -11.69 -7.10 19.14
CA MET A 152 -10.40 -6.44 18.89
C MET A 152 -9.35 -7.40 18.36
N LEU A 153 -9.13 -8.50 19.07
CA LEU A 153 -8.10 -9.44 18.68
C LEU A 153 -8.40 -10.02 17.29
N THR A 154 -9.63 -10.45 17.05
CA THR A 154 -10.02 -11.09 15.78
C THR A 154 -10.10 -10.12 14.61
N ALA A 155 -10.69 -8.93 14.79
CA ALA A 155 -10.80 -7.95 13.71
C ALA A 155 -9.42 -7.43 13.26
N VAL A 156 -8.51 -7.17 14.21
CA VAL A 156 -7.15 -6.69 13.89
C VAL A 156 -6.34 -7.79 13.23
N THR A 157 -6.33 -9.00 13.79
CA THR A 157 -5.59 -10.15 13.22
C THR A 157 -6.10 -10.51 11.83
N ALA A 158 -7.42 -10.54 11.62
CA ALA A 158 -8.03 -10.80 10.31
C ALA A 158 -7.70 -9.69 9.31
N SER A 159 -7.75 -8.41 9.71
CA SER A 159 -7.37 -7.29 8.84
C SER A 159 -5.91 -7.38 8.41
N TYR A 160 -5.01 -7.64 9.37
CA TYR A 160 -3.58 -7.72 9.11
C TYR A 160 -3.23 -8.92 8.21
N LEU A 161 -3.77 -10.11 8.53
CA LEU A 161 -3.58 -11.30 7.70
C LEU A 161 -4.08 -11.08 6.28
N ALA A 162 -5.27 -10.49 6.14
CA ALA A 162 -5.79 -10.22 4.81
C ALA A 162 -4.95 -9.15 4.08
N GLN A 163 -4.34 -8.17 4.77
CA GLN A 163 -3.47 -7.15 4.15
C GLN A 163 -2.18 -7.78 3.62
N TYR A 164 -1.66 -8.74 4.39
CA TYR A 164 -0.50 -9.53 3.98
C TYR A 164 -0.79 -10.38 2.74
N LEU A 165 -1.97 -10.99 2.65
CA LEU A 165 -2.36 -11.85 1.52
C LEU A 165 -2.78 -11.04 0.27
N HIS A 166 -3.50 -9.93 0.46
CA HIS A 166 -3.97 -9.07 -0.61
C HIS A 166 -3.75 -7.60 -0.26
N PRO A 167 -2.99 -6.84 -1.08
CA PRO A 167 -2.67 -5.44 -0.78
C PRO A 167 -3.90 -4.53 -0.80
N GLU A 168 -4.92 -4.89 -1.56
CA GLU A 168 -6.13 -4.07 -1.75
C GLU A 168 -7.28 -4.55 -0.86
N SER A 169 -8.16 -3.62 -0.49
CA SER A 169 -9.48 -3.93 0.09
C SER A 169 -10.49 -4.20 -1.02
N ILE A 170 -11.66 -4.70 -0.65
CA ILE A 170 -12.77 -4.86 -1.60
C ILE A 170 -13.20 -3.52 -2.23
N TYR A 171 -12.98 -2.41 -1.53
CA TYR A 171 -13.32 -1.06 -2.00
C TYR A 171 -12.25 -0.50 -2.94
N THR A 172 -10.97 -0.75 -2.65
CA THR A 172 -9.86 -0.20 -3.47
C THR A 172 -9.59 -1.04 -4.71
N VAL A 173 -9.89 -2.35 -4.70
CA VAL A 173 -9.60 -3.24 -5.85
C VAL A 173 -10.24 -2.76 -7.16
N LYS A 174 -11.44 -2.17 -7.10
CA LYS A 174 -12.14 -1.64 -8.28
C LYS A 174 -11.49 -0.36 -8.81
N LEU A 175 -10.94 0.46 -7.92
CA LEU A 175 -10.21 1.68 -8.27
C LEU A 175 -8.88 1.33 -8.94
N VAL A 176 -8.15 0.37 -8.38
CA VAL A 176 -6.89 -0.12 -8.94
C VAL A 176 -7.09 -0.74 -10.32
N LYS A 177 -8.16 -1.51 -10.53
CA LYS A 177 -8.53 -2.02 -11.87
C LYS A 177 -8.87 -0.92 -12.88
N ARG A 178 -9.24 0.28 -12.43
CA ARG A 178 -9.47 1.47 -13.26
C ARG A 178 -8.21 2.33 -13.42
N GLY A 179 -7.06 1.86 -12.93
CA GLY A 179 -5.78 2.59 -12.98
C GLY A 179 -5.59 3.59 -11.84
N VAL A 180 -6.55 3.74 -10.93
CA VAL A 180 -6.44 4.64 -9.77
C VAL A 180 -5.83 3.86 -8.61
N ARG A 181 -4.53 4.06 -8.37
CA ARG A 181 -3.81 3.47 -7.24
C ARG A 181 -3.68 4.52 -6.14
N PHE A 182 -4.11 4.18 -4.93
CA PHE A 182 -3.91 4.98 -3.73
C PHE A 182 -2.77 4.35 -2.95
N ASP A 183 -1.53 4.64 -3.31
CA ASP A 183 -0.37 4.12 -2.59
C ASP A 183 0.24 5.26 -1.78
N GLN A 184 -0.44 5.64 -0.68
CA GLN A 184 -0.09 6.80 0.15
C GLN A 184 1.37 6.78 0.66
N GLY A 185 2.02 5.60 0.68
CA GLY A 185 3.45 5.47 0.97
C GLY A 185 4.35 5.57 -0.28
N ARG A 186 3.99 4.90 -1.38
CA ARG A 186 4.86 4.78 -2.56
C ARG A 186 4.89 6.03 -3.43
N ASP A 187 3.77 6.77 -3.46
CA ASP A 187 3.67 8.05 -4.17
C ASP A 187 4.54 9.10 -3.47
N LYS A 188 4.56 9.08 -2.12
CA LYS A 188 5.43 9.91 -1.29
C LYS A 188 6.91 9.64 -1.57
N ASP A 189 7.33 8.38 -1.66
CA ASP A 189 8.72 8.03 -2.01
C ASP A 189 9.14 8.56 -3.40
N ILE A 190 8.24 8.50 -4.39
CA ILE A 190 8.53 8.99 -5.75
C ILE A 190 8.64 10.52 -5.73
N MET A 191 7.72 11.19 -5.06
CA MET A 191 7.70 12.66 -4.94
C MET A 191 8.82 13.20 -4.04
N GLN A 192 9.41 12.37 -3.19
CA GLN A 192 10.62 12.70 -2.43
C GLN A 192 11.90 12.57 -3.28
N GLY A 193 11.88 11.75 -4.35
CA GLY A 193 13.05 11.50 -5.19
C GLY A 193 13.27 12.51 -6.32
N VAL A 194 12.29 13.36 -6.64
CA VAL A 194 12.38 14.37 -7.69
C VAL A 194 12.46 15.77 -7.08
N GLN A 195 13.48 16.54 -7.45
CA GLN A 195 13.66 17.91 -6.95
C GLN A 195 12.84 18.93 -7.75
N VAL A 196 12.41 20.00 -7.08
CA VAL A 196 11.70 21.13 -7.69
C VAL A 196 12.49 21.72 -8.86
N GLY A 197 13.81 21.86 -8.72
CA GLY A 197 14.70 22.41 -9.75
C GLY A 197 14.81 21.58 -11.03
N GLU A 198 14.47 20.28 -10.97
CA GLU A 198 14.43 19.40 -12.16
C GLU A 198 13.17 19.64 -13.00
N VAL A 199 12.12 20.18 -12.39
CA VAL A 199 10.76 20.21 -12.94
C VAL A 199 10.27 21.64 -13.21
N MET A 200 10.76 22.61 -12.43
CA MET A 200 10.35 24.01 -12.55
C MET A 200 10.57 24.56 -13.96
N LEU A 201 9.70 25.49 -14.36
CA LEU A 201 9.96 26.37 -15.47
C LEU A 201 11.11 27.30 -15.08
N LYS A 202 12.25 27.14 -15.76
CA LYS A 202 13.40 28.02 -15.63
C LYS A 202 13.11 29.32 -16.37
N GLU A 203 13.57 30.44 -15.81
CA GLU A 203 13.42 31.77 -16.41
C GLU A 203 11.96 32.11 -16.76
N PRO A 204 11.04 32.10 -15.78
CA PRO A 204 9.64 32.41 -16.02
C PRO A 204 9.48 33.86 -16.49
N LEU A 205 8.44 34.13 -17.29
CA LEU A 205 8.06 35.50 -17.58
C LEU A 205 7.68 36.22 -16.28
N THR A 206 8.26 37.39 -16.07
CA THR A 206 8.07 38.21 -14.87
C THR A 206 7.58 39.61 -15.23
N ILE A 207 6.93 40.25 -14.28
CA ILE A 207 6.48 41.64 -14.37
C ILE A 207 7.08 42.46 -13.24
N TYR A 208 7.18 43.77 -13.42
CA TYR A 208 7.64 44.68 -12.37
C TYR A 208 6.46 45.32 -11.63
N LYS A 209 6.59 45.51 -10.32
CA LYS A 209 5.53 46.08 -9.46
C LYS A 209 5.00 47.45 -9.94
N ASN A 210 5.86 48.22 -10.58
CA ASN A 210 5.57 49.58 -11.06
C ASN A 210 4.92 49.64 -12.45
N GLN A 211 4.75 48.49 -13.12
CA GLN A 211 4.17 48.45 -14.47
C GLN A 211 2.67 48.82 -14.44
N PRO A 212 2.18 49.52 -15.49
CA PRO A 212 0.75 49.79 -15.64
C PRO A 212 -0.07 48.51 -15.79
N LEU A 213 -1.30 48.51 -15.27
CA LEU A 213 -2.17 47.34 -15.35
C LEU A 213 -2.58 46.97 -16.80
N THR A 214 -2.59 47.94 -17.70
CA THR A 214 -2.85 47.73 -19.14
C THR A 214 -1.84 46.79 -19.79
N GLU A 215 -0.58 46.90 -19.38
CA GLU A 215 0.51 46.04 -19.86
C GLU A 215 0.37 44.62 -19.28
N LEU A 216 -0.02 44.49 -18.01
CA LEU A 216 -0.32 43.19 -17.41
C LEU A 216 -1.47 42.49 -18.16
N TYR A 217 -2.55 43.21 -18.45
CA TYR A 217 -3.68 42.67 -19.23
C TYR A 217 -3.23 42.18 -20.62
N ARG A 218 -2.40 42.96 -21.31
CA ARG A 218 -1.82 42.57 -22.61
C ARG A 218 -1.01 41.27 -22.49
N GLN A 219 -0.16 41.16 -21.47
CA GLN A 219 0.65 39.95 -21.26
C GLN A 219 -0.20 38.71 -20.98
N PHE A 220 -1.29 38.83 -20.21
CA PHE A 220 -2.22 37.74 -20.00
C PHE A 220 -2.83 37.24 -21.32
N GLN A 221 -3.24 38.16 -22.21
CA GLN A 221 -3.81 37.82 -23.53
C GLN A 221 -2.80 37.19 -24.48
N GLU A 222 -1.55 37.68 -24.49
CA GLU A 222 -0.52 37.19 -25.41
C GLU A 222 0.07 35.85 -25.00
N THR A 223 0.17 35.58 -23.69
CA THR A 223 0.91 34.42 -23.18
C THR A 223 0.02 33.26 -22.74
N ASN A 224 -1.30 33.49 -22.57
CA ASN A 224 -2.24 32.53 -21.97
C ASN A 224 -1.78 31.95 -20.60
N LEU A 225 -0.91 32.66 -19.89
CA LEU A 225 -0.46 32.28 -18.56
C LEU A 225 -1.51 32.72 -17.53
N LEU A 226 -1.69 31.97 -16.44
CA LEU A 226 -2.68 32.32 -15.40
C LEU A 226 -2.07 33.09 -14.20
N GLY A 227 -0.81 33.53 -14.31
CA GLY A 227 -0.18 34.38 -13.31
C GLY A 227 1.33 34.53 -13.47
N PHE A 228 1.87 35.63 -12.94
CA PHE A 228 3.25 36.06 -13.10
C PHE A 228 3.89 36.35 -11.74
N PRO A 229 5.16 35.95 -11.52
CA PRO A 229 5.99 36.52 -10.46
C PRO A 229 6.18 38.02 -10.69
N VAL A 230 6.06 38.78 -9.60
CA VAL A 230 6.27 40.23 -9.59
C VAL A 230 7.61 40.54 -8.96
N LEU A 231 8.44 41.31 -9.66
CA LEU A 231 9.74 41.77 -9.20
C LEU A 231 9.68 43.22 -8.69
N ASP A 232 10.56 43.53 -7.75
CA ASP A 232 10.85 44.91 -7.37
C ASP A 232 11.83 45.58 -8.35
N ASP A 233 12.15 46.85 -8.08
CA ASP A 233 13.05 47.66 -8.91
C ASP A 233 14.50 47.13 -8.92
N ASN A 234 14.86 46.26 -7.96
CA ASN A 234 16.17 45.62 -7.86
C ASN A 234 16.19 44.21 -8.50
N GLY A 235 15.07 43.76 -9.09
CA GLY A 235 14.94 42.42 -9.67
C GLY A 235 14.74 41.31 -8.63
N ALA A 236 14.46 41.65 -7.37
CA ALA A 236 14.11 40.69 -6.34
C ALA A 236 12.62 40.33 -6.40
N LEU A 237 12.29 39.08 -6.07
CA LEU A 237 10.91 38.62 -5.95
C LEU A 237 10.18 39.45 -4.88
N TRP A 238 9.13 40.13 -5.32
CA TRP A 238 8.31 40.99 -4.49
C TRP A 238 6.92 40.41 -4.25
N GLY A 239 6.32 39.81 -5.29
CA GLY A 239 4.94 39.38 -5.26
C GLY A 239 4.60 38.29 -6.29
N ILE A 240 3.33 37.95 -6.35
CA ILE A 240 2.72 37.19 -7.45
C ILE A 240 1.37 37.81 -7.81
N VAL A 241 1.05 37.86 -9.10
CA VAL A 241 -0.28 38.29 -9.58
C VAL A 241 -0.88 37.20 -10.44
N THR A 242 -2.19 36.98 -10.33
CA THR A 242 -2.92 35.98 -11.09
C THR A 242 -3.97 36.60 -11.99
N LEU A 243 -4.44 35.83 -12.98
CA LEU A 243 -5.55 36.26 -13.83
C LEU A 243 -6.81 36.53 -13.00
N LEU A 244 -7.02 35.74 -11.92
CA LEU A 244 -8.14 35.92 -11.01
C LEU A 244 -8.07 37.26 -10.25
N ASP A 245 -6.88 37.71 -9.88
CA ASP A 245 -6.70 39.01 -9.21
C ASP A 245 -7.09 40.15 -10.16
N LEU A 246 -6.71 40.02 -11.44
CA LEU A 246 -7.07 40.96 -12.49
C LEU A 246 -8.57 40.97 -12.78
N GLU A 247 -9.20 39.80 -12.92
CA GLU A 247 -10.66 39.68 -13.13
C GLU A 247 -11.46 40.29 -11.97
N LYS A 248 -11.03 40.04 -10.73
CA LYS A 248 -11.64 40.66 -9.54
C LYS A 248 -11.53 42.18 -9.57
N ALA A 249 -10.36 42.72 -9.90
CA ALA A 249 -10.16 44.16 -10.00
C ALA A 249 -11.03 44.80 -11.11
N LEU A 250 -11.16 44.14 -12.26
CA LEU A 250 -11.99 44.61 -13.38
C LEU A 250 -13.49 44.56 -13.08
N SER A 251 -13.94 43.63 -12.24
CA SER A 251 -15.35 43.49 -11.86
C SER A 251 -15.85 44.57 -10.89
N GLN A 252 -14.93 45.29 -10.23
CA GLN A 252 -15.29 46.38 -9.34
C GLN A 252 -15.48 47.68 -10.15
N GLU A 253 -16.74 48.08 -10.35
CA GLU A 253 -17.19 49.23 -11.20
C GLU A 253 -16.57 50.61 -10.84
N SER A 254 -15.72 50.69 -9.82
CA SER A 254 -15.25 51.95 -9.20
C SER A 254 -13.79 52.30 -9.47
N VAL A 255 -13.02 51.48 -10.20
CA VAL A 255 -11.57 51.71 -10.35
C VAL A 255 -11.22 52.23 -11.74
N GLY A 256 -10.62 53.42 -11.79
CA GLY A 256 -10.00 53.96 -12.99
C GLY A 256 -8.80 53.10 -13.42
N LEU A 257 -9.03 52.15 -14.33
CA LEU A 257 -8.01 51.25 -14.89
C LEU A 257 -6.71 51.92 -15.38
N PRO A 258 -6.70 53.16 -15.93
CA PRO A 258 -5.47 53.75 -16.46
C PRO A 258 -4.43 54.12 -15.40
N SER A 259 -4.83 54.32 -14.14
CA SER A 259 -3.91 54.75 -13.07
C SER A 259 -3.43 53.61 -12.18
N LEU A 260 -4.00 52.40 -12.31
CA LEU A 260 -3.60 51.26 -11.50
C LEU A 260 -2.30 50.64 -12.00
N LYS A 261 -1.52 50.16 -11.03
CA LYS A 261 -0.27 49.43 -11.25
C LYS A 261 -0.42 47.99 -10.78
N VAL A 262 0.57 47.18 -11.14
CA VAL A 262 0.67 45.79 -10.68
C VAL A 262 0.71 45.69 -9.15
N GLU A 263 1.40 46.61 -8.47
CA GLU A 263 1.50 46.62 -7.00
C GLU A 263 0.16 46.75 -6.27
N ASP A 264 -0.86 47.31 -6.93
CA ASP A 264 -2.20 47.48 -6.35
C ASP A 264 -3.01 46.18 -6.32
N LEU A 265 -2.61 45.16 -7.10
CA LEU A 265 -3.33 43.88 -7.24
C LEU A 265 -2.53 42.68 -6.74
N ALA A 266 -1.21 42.73 -6.85
CA ALA A 266 -0.37 41.57 -6.58
C ALA A 266 -0.35 41.20 -5.10
N THR A 267 -0.30 39.90 -4.83
CA THR A 267 -0.05 39.37 -3.49
C THR A 267 1.43 39.51 -3.16
N VAL A 268 1.73 40.29 -2.13
CA VAL A 268 3.09 40.52 -1.64
C VAL A 268 3.57 39.33 -0.80
N ASP A 269 4.88 39.05 -0.83
CA ASP A 269 5.52 37.97 -0.07
C ASP A 269 4.86 36.60 -0.31
N PRO A 270 4.86 36.12 -1.57
CA PRO A 270 4.17 34.89 -1.94
C PRO A 270 4.87 33.69 -1.31
N LEU A 271 4.12 32.63 -1.04
CA LEU A 271 4.73 31.36 -0.63
C LEU A 271 5.67 30.85 -1.73
N THR A 272 6.89 30.50 -1.33
CA THR A 272 7.95 30.02 -2.24
C THR A 272 8.42 28.62 -1.90
N VAL A 273 9.15 28.02 -2.83
CA VAL A 273 9.89 26.75 -2.66
C VAL A 273 11.34 26.93 -3.11
N PHE A 274 12.23 26.11 -2.58
CA PHE A 274 13.62 26.11 -3.05
C PHE A 274 13.82 25.09 -4.18
N SER A 275 14.80 25.35 -5.05
CA SER A 275 15.09 24.45 -6.17
C SER A 275 15.59 23.07 -5.74
N ASP A 276 16.17 22.94 -4.55
CA ASP A 276 16.70 21.69 -4.00
C ASP A 276 15.69 20.91 -3.14
N GLU A 277 14.50 21.48 -2.90
CA GLU A 277 13.43 20.78 -2.20
C GLU A 277 12.81 19.70 -3.08
N PRO A 278 12.31 18.60 -2.50
CA PRO A 278 11.51 17.63 -3.23
C PRO A 278 10.18 18.23 -3.68
N ILE A 279 9.63 17.75 -4.81
CA ILE A 279 8.34 18.22 -5.32
C ILE A 279 7.19 18.01 -4.31
N TRP A 280 7.31 17.04 -3.40
CA TRP A 280 6.38 16.84 -2.30
C TRP A 280 6.20 18.09 -1.42
N THR A 281 7.28 18.84 -1.17
CA THR A 281 7.23 20.08 -0.38
C THR A 281 6.39 21.15 -1.09
N ALA A 282 6.49 21.23 -2.42
CA ALA A 282 5.66 22.13 -3.20
C ALA A 282 4.16 21.78 -3.10
N ILE A 283 3.81 20.49 -3.17
CA ILE A 283 2.43 20.02 -3.00
C ILE A 283 1.90 20.36 -1.60
N GLN A 284 2.70 20.14 -0.55
CA GLN A 284 2.32 20.45 0.83
C GLN A 284 2.06 21.94 1.04
N LYS A 285 2.81 22.81 0.36
CA LYS A 285 2.58 24.27 0.39
C LYS A 285 1.37 24.67 -0.46
N MET A 286 1.14 24.02 -1.59
CA MET A 286 0.04 24.34 -2.53
C MET A 286 -1.34 23.87 -2.07
N ALA A 287 -1.48 22.61 -1.63
CA ALA A 287 -2.78 21.96 -1.44
C ALA A 287 -3.67 22.61 -0.38
N PRO A 288 -3.18 22.98 0.82
CA PRO A 288 -4.02 23.56 1.87
C PRO A 288 -4.60 24.94 1.52
N ARG A 289 -4.01 25.64 0.55
CA ARG A 289 -4.35 27.02 0.16
C ARG A 289 -4.87 27.12 -1.27
N ASP A 290 -5.16 25.98 -1.88
CA ASP A 290 -5.55 25.83 -3.27
C ASP A 290 -4.67 26.61 -4.27
N LEU A 291 -3.36 26.69 -4.01
CA LEU A 291 -2.44 27.41 -4.90
C LEU A 291 -2.14 26.60 -6.16
N ALA A 292 -2.18 27.25 -7.32
CA ALA A 292 -1.89 26.63 -8.61
C ALA A 292 -0.39 26.66 -8.99
N ARG A 293 0.36 27.61 -8.43
CA ARG A 293 1.76 27.89 -8.77
C ARG A 293 2.52 28.43 -7.57
N LEU A 294 3.83 28.17 -7.51
CA LEU A 294 4.75 28.71 -6.51
C LEU A 294 6.00 29.26 -7.21
N PRO A 295 6.46 30.48 -6.87
CA PRO A 295 7.80 30.94 -7.25
C PRO A 295 8.87 30.04 -6.63
N VAL A 296 9.89 29.70 -7.42
CA VAL A 296 11.05 28.95 -6.98
C VAL A 296 12.21 29.91 -6.76
N VAL A 297 12.79 29.90 -5.58
CA VAL A 297 13.85 30.83 -5.17
C VAL A 297 15.12 30.10 -4.78
N SER A 298 16.24 30.83 -4.74
CA SER A 298 17.50 30.27 -4.27
C SER A 298 17.51 30.14 -2.75
N ARG A 299 18.10 29.05 -2.24
CA ARG A 299 18.38 28.89 -0.80
C ARG A 299 19.40 29.91 -0.27
N GLN A 300 20.32 30.41 -1.12
CA GLN A 300 21.29 31.42 -0.70
C GLN A 300 20.70 32.84 -0.67
N SER A 301 19.59 33.07 -1.38
CA SER A 301 18.93 34.36 -1.47
C SER A 301 17.44 34.13 -1.73
N GLU A 302 16.64 34.21 -0.67
CA GLU A 302 15.20 33.90 -0.69
C GLU A 302 14.41 34.81 -1.63
N LYS A 303 14.95 35.98 -1.99
CA LYS A 303 14.33 36.89 -2.96
C LYS A 303 14.85 36.71 -4.39
N LYS A 304 15.86 35.88 -4.62
CA LYS A 304 16.34 35.61 -5.98
C LYS A 304 15.45 34.56 -6.63
N LEU A 305 14.59 35.00 -7.54
CA LEU A 305 13.76 34.12 -8.36
C LEU A 305 14.63 33.29 -9.29
N LEU A 306 14.44 31.96 -9.25
CA LEU A 306 15.10 30.99 -10.13
C LEU A 306 14.12 30.39 -11.14
N GLY A 307 12.86 30.26 -10.76
CA GLY A 307 11.87 29.53 -11.55
C GLY A 307 10.44 29.73 -11.09
N LEU A 308 9.52 29.06 -11.78
CA LEU A 308 8.12 28.93 -11.39
C LEU A 308 7.72 27.45 -11.49
N ILE A 309 7.01 26.93 -10.50
CA ILE A 309 6.48 25.55 -10.55
C ILE A 309 4.97 25.56 -10.44
N SER A 310 4.28 24.88 -11.35
CA SER A 310 2.82 24.70 -11.33
C SER A 310 2.40 23.28 -10.94
N ARG A 311 1.13 23.10 -10.58
CA ARG A 311 0.55 21.75 -10.37
C ARG A 311 0.73 20.85 -11.60
N SER A 312 0.59 21.41 -12.80
CA SER A 312 0.74 20.67 -14.06
C SER A 312 2.18 20.17 -14.26
N ASP A 313 3.18 20.95 -13.85
CA ASP A 313 4.58 20.54 -13.94
C ASP A 313 4.86 19.39 -12.97
N ILE A 314 4.34 19.49 -11.74
CA ILE A 314 4.45 18.45 -10.71
C ILE A 314 3.80 17.14 -11.17
N LEU A 315 2.58 17.18 -11.71
CA LEU A 315 1.88 16.00 -12.22
C LEU A 315 2.65 15.33 -13.37
N ARG A 316 3.15 16.12 -14.32
CA ARG A 316 3.96 15.61 -15.43
C ARG A 316 5.24 14.94 -14.94
N ALA A 317 5.91 15.54 -13.95
CA ALA A 317 7.10 14.96 -13.36
C ALA A 317 6.82 13.68 -12.56
N TYR A 318 5.66 13.61 -11.90
CA TYR A 318 5.21 12.41 -11.19
C TYR A 318 5.08 11.21 -12.14
N ASP A 319 4.43 11.41 -13.30
CA ASP A 319 4.28 10.36 -14.31
C ASP A 319 5.64 9.83 -14.81
N VAL A 320 6.59 10.74 -15.06
CA VAL A 320 7.96 10.39 -15.46
C VAL A 320 8.72 9.69 -14.32
N GLY A 321 8.55 10.15 -13.09
CA GLY A 321 9.15 9.56 -11.88
C GLY A 321 8.69 8.12 -11.64
N ILE A 322 7.40 7.83 -11.85
CA ILE A 322 6.84 6.47 -11.78
C ILE A 322 7.55 5.56 -12.79
N VAL A 323 7.69 6.00 -14.04
CA VAL A 323 8.33 5.19 -15.10
C VAL A 323 9.78 4.89 -14.75
N ARG A 324 10.53 5.86 -14.22
CA ARG A 324 11.92 5.67 -13.78
C ARG A 324 12.01 4.64 -12.64
N LYS A 325 11.17 4.75 -11.60
CA LYS A 325 11.17 3.82 -10.45
C LYS A 325 10.79 2.40 -10.87
N GLN A 326 9.79 2.24 -11.75
CA GLN A 326 9.42 0.93 -12.29
C GLN A 326 10.56 0.28 -13.07
N ARG A 327 11.27 1.06 -13.91
CA ARG A 327 12.43 0.57 -14.64
C ARG A 327 13.58 0.17 -13.72
N GLY A 328 13.84 0.95 -12.67
CA GLY A 328 14.81 0.62 -11.63
C GLY A 328 14.51 -0.71 -10.93
N GLN A 329 13.26 -0.93 -10.52
CA GLN A 329 12.83 -2.17 -9.88
C GLN A 329 12.93 -3.39 -10.81
N LEU A 330 12.67 -3.22 -12.11
CA LEU A 330 12.84 -4.28 -13.10
C LEU A 330 14.33 -4.64 -13.27
N LEU A 331 15.20 -3.63 -13.32
CA LEU A 331 16.66 -3.84 -13.40
C LEU A 331 17.21 -4.49 -12.15
N GLU A 332 16.78 -4.06 -10.96
CA GLU A 332 17.17 -4.64 -9.68
C GLU A 332 16.77 -6.12 -9.61
N LYS A 333 15.53 -6.46 -9.97
CA LYS A 333 15.10 -7.86 -10.09
C LYS A 333 15.95 -8.65 -11.09
N GLN A 334 16.30 -8.07 -12.24
CA GLN A 334 17.17 -8.72 -13.23
C GLN A 334 18.60 -8.95 -12.72
N ILE A 335 19.13 -8.04 -11.89
CA ILE A 335 20.44 -8.18 -11.24
C ILE A 335 20.38 -9.30 -10.19
N THR A 336 19.32 -9.34 -9.37
CA THR A 336 19.10 -10.41 -8.38
C THR A 336 19.01 -11.78 -9.05
N PHE A 337 18.30 -11.91 -10.18
CA PHE A 337 18.23 -13.18 -10.94
C PHE A 337 19.59 -13.65 -11.50
N ARG A 338 20.56 -12.76 -11.70
CA ARG A 338 21.91 -13.15 -12.16
C ARG A 338 22.82 -13.67 -11.04
N GLN A 339 22.56 -13.34 -9.77
CA GLN A 339 23.50 -13.63 -8.68
C GLN A 339 23.29 -14.98 -7.97
N GLU A 340 22.17 -15.69 -8.16
CA GLU A 340 21.77 -16.72 -7.16
C GLU A 340 21.87 -18.21 -7.50
N GLN A 341 22.46 -18.67 -8.61
CA GLN A 341 22.43 -20.14 -8.88
C GLN A 341 23.74 -20.93 -8.77
N HIS A 342 24.92 -20.29 -8.69
CA HIS A 342 26.16 -21.07 -8.81
C HIS A 342 27.24 -20.82 -7.75
N ASN A 343 27.33 -19.63 -7.15
CA ASN A 343 28.38 -19.28 -6.17
C ASN A 343 27.78 -18.92 -4.81
N ASP A 344 28.52 -19.20 -3.74
CA ASP A 344 28.09 -18.98 -2.35
C ASP A 344 29.30 -18.68 -1.45
N PHE A 345 29.06 -18.30 -0.20
CA PHE A 345 30.09 -18.12 0.83
C PHE A 345 29.97 -19.17 1.92
N VAL A 346 31.10 -19.65 2.43
CA VAL A 346 31.12 -20.52 3.61
C VAL A 346 32.18 -20.01 4.58
N GLU A 347 31.75 -19.73 5.80
CA GLU A 347 32.61 -19.28 6.88
C GLU A 347 32.72 -20.36 7.97
N PHE A 348 33.93 -20.58 8.48
CA PHE A 348 34.15 -21.54 9.56
C PHE A 348 35.40 -21.22 10.37
N ARG A 349 35.41 -21.68 11.62
CA ARG A 349 36.53 -21.54 12.53
C ARG A 349 37.42 -22.78 12.54
N LEU A 350 38.74 -22.60 12.48
CA LEU A 350 39.70 -23.68 12.68
C LEU A 350 39.86 -24.03 14.15
N LYS A 351 39.97 -25.32 14.46
CA LYS A 351 40.21 -25.85 15.81
C LYS A 351 41.54 -26.57 15.87
N ASN A 352 42.07 -26.72 17.08
CA ASN A 352 43.23 -27.57 17.33
C ASN A 352 43.00 -28.98 16.78
N GLY A 353 43.95 -29.47 15.98
CA GLY A 353 43.88 -30.78 15.31
C GLY A 353 43.27 -30.78 13.91
N HIS A 354 42.75 -29.66 13.40
CA HIS A 354 42.35 -29.55 11.99
C HIS A 354 43.57 -29.57 11.06
N TYR A 355 43.44 -30.24 9.91
CA TYR A 355 44.52 -30.43 8.93
C TYR A 355 45.15 -29.13 8.42
N ALA A 356 44.38 -28.06 8.28
CA ALA A 356 44.88 -26.78 7.80
C ALA A 356 45.74 -26.03 8.82
N VAL A 357 45.63 -26.33 10.12
CA VAL A 357 46.37 -25.63 11.17
C VAL A 357 47.87 -25.94 11.03
N GLY A 358 48.68 -24.89 10.96
CA GLY A 358 50.13 -24.96 10.74
C GLY A 358 50.53 -25.07 9.26
N LYS A 359 49.58 -25.15 8.32
CA LYS A 359 49.85 -25.19 6.87
C LYS A 359 49.71 -23.83 6.23
N ARG A 360 50.43 -23.64 5.10
CA ARG A 360 50.25 -22.48 4.23
C ARG A 360 49.07 -22.68 3.29
N LEU A 361 48.40 -21.59 2.90
CA LEU A 361 47.31 -21.64 1.90
C LEU A 361 47.72 -22.36 0.60
N MET A 362 48.95 -22.16 0.13
CA MET A 362 49.45 -22.84 -1.08
C MET A 362 49.58 -24.37 -0.93
N GLU A 363 49.66 -24.88 0.30
CA GLU A 363 49.82 -26.32 0.59
C GLU A 363 48.48 -27.07 0.67
N LEU A 364 47.35 -26.35 0.63
CA LEU A 364 46.01 -26.93 0.72
C LEU A 364 45.44 -27.38 -0.63
N GLU A 365 46.11 -27.06 -1.75
CA GLU A 365 45.75 -27.45 -3.12
C GLU A 365 44.24 -27.31 -3.42
N LEU A 366 43.70 -26.11 -3.23
CA LEU A 366 42.27 -25.84 -3.39
C LEU A 366 41.82 -25.92 -4.86
N SER A 367 40.55 -26.26 -5.08
CA SER A 367 39.93 -26.22 -6.40
C SER A 367 40.00 -24.81 -7.02
N THR A 368 40.21 -24.72 -8.34
CA THR A 368 40.23 -23.44 -9.09
C THR A 368 38.92 -22.67 -9.04
N PHE A 369 37.85 -23.29 -8.54
CA PHE A 369 36.53 -22.67 -8.36
C PHE A 369 36.28 -22.11 -6.96
N ILE A 370 37.29 -22.15 -6.07
CA ILE A 370 37.20 -21.67 -4.68
C ILE A 370 38.35 -20.70 -4.38
N ASN A 371 38.02 -19.58 -3.76
CA ASN A 371 38.97 -18.62 -3.22
C ASN A 371 38.79 -18.48 -1.72
N VAL A 372 39.89 -18.40 -0.99
CA VAL A 372 39.88 -17.93 0.40
C VAL A 372 39.95 -16.40 0.36
N VAL A 373 38.88 -15.74 0.79
CA VAL A 373 38.74 -14.28 0.62
C VAL A 373 39.21 -13.54 1.86
N SER A 374 39.02 -14.14 3.04
CA SER A 374 39.45 -13.56 4.31
C SER A 374 39.82 -14.60 5.35
N LEU A 375 40.70 -14.19 6.25
CA LEU A 375 41.08 -14.87 7.47
C LEU A 375 41.00 -13.84 8.61
N ASP A 376 40.10 -14.02 9.55
CA ASP A 376 40.00 -13.20 10.76
C ASP A 376 40.73 -13.91 11.91
N ARG A 377 41.74 -13.23 12.45
CA ARG A 377 42.52 -13.67 13.61
C ARG A 377 42.43 -12.61 14.69
N GLU A 378 41.87 -12.98 15.84
CA GLU A 378 41.72 -12.06 16.99
C GLU A 378 41.03 -10.73 16.61
N SER A 379 40.01 -10.79 15.74
CA SER A 379 39.24 -9.62 15.25
C SER A 379 40.02 -8.70 14.31
N VAL A 380 41.13 -9.17 13.74
CA VAL A 380 41.88 -8.50 12.68
C VAL A 380 41.68 -9.26 11.37
N LEU A 381 41.10 -8.58 10.38
CA LEU A 381 40.87 -9.13 9.05
C LEU A 381 42.16 -9.14 8.24
N HIS A 382 42.59 -10.33 7.85
CA HIS A 382 43.71 -10.55 6.93
C HIS A 382 43.20 -11.02 5.57
N ILE A 383 43.81 -10.52 4.49
CA ILE A 383 43.59 -11.03 3.13
C ILE A 383 44.66 -12.10 2.87
N PRO A 384 44.30 -13.40 2.88
CA PRO A 384 45.27 -14.47 2.81
C PRO A 384 45.90 -14.54 1.42
N ARG A 385 47.22 -14.79 1.38
CA ARG A 385 48.01 -15.05 0.17
C ARG A 385 48.57 -16.47 0.25
N GLY A 386 49.20 -16.95 -0.81
CA GLY A 386 49.75 -18.32 -0.86
C GLY A 386 50.64 -18.69 0.34
N GLY A 387 51.41 -17.72 0.87
CA GLY A 387 52.27 -17.93 2.05
C GLY A 387 51.60 -17.77 3.42
N THR A 388 50.30 -17.45 3.50
CA THR A 388 49.59 -17.26 4.77
C THR A 388 49.43 -18.61 5.48
N CYS A 389 49.96 -18.69 6.71
CA CYS A 389 49.78 -19.85 7.59
C CYS A 389 48.50 -19.72 8.41
N PHE A 390 47.78 -20.83 8.57
CA PHE A 390 46.58 -20.88 9.40
C PHE A 390 46.89 -21.32 10.83
N ASP A 391 46.27 -20.65 11.79
CA ASP A 391 46.37 -20.96 13.21
C ASP A 391 45.01 -21.44 13.76
N ALA A 392 45.04 -22.17 14.87
CA ALA A 392 43.82 -22.56 15.56
C ALA A 392 43.13 -21.30 16.12
N GLY A 393 41.82 -21.17 15.88
CA GLY A 393 41.06 -19.98 16.23
C GLY A 393 40.76 -19.07 15.04
N ASP A 394 41.50 -19.18 13.94
CA ASP A 394 41.25 -18.40 12.72
C ASP A 394 39.85 -18.68 12.16
N ILE A 395 39.16 -17.62 11.74
CA ILE A 395 37.88 -17.69 11.05
C ILE A 395 38.12 -17.45 9.56
N ILE A 396 37.77 -18.42 8.73
CA ILE A 396 38.11 -18.44 7.31
C ILE A 396 36.82 -18.31 6.49
N THR A 397 36.84 -17.40 5.52
CA THR A 397 35.74 -17.22 4.57
C THR A 397 36.15 -17.70 3.20
N LEU A 398 35.46 -18.73 2.70
CA LEU A 398 35.57 -19.23 1.35
C LEU A 398 34.49 -18.61 0.47
N PHE A 399 34.84 -18.29 -0.78
CA PHE A 399 33.91 -17.90 -1.84
C PHE A 399 34.14 -18.77 -3.07
N GLY A 400 33.06 -19.22 -3.69
CA GLY A 400 33.15 -19.91 -4.97
C GLY A 400 31.94 -20.79 -5.24
N ARG A 401 32.09 -21.77 -6.12
CA ARG A 401 30.93 -22.58 -6.56
C ARG A 401 30.35 -23.44 -5.43
N LYS A 402 29.02 -23.42 -5.26
CA LYS A 402 28.31 -24.08 -4.14
C LYS A 402 28.65 -25.55 -3.96
N ASN A 403 28.78 -26.29 -5.07
CA ASN A 403 29.11 -27.72 -5.05
C ASN A 403 30.53 -28.03 -4.55
N PHE A 404 31.44 -27.04 -4.54
CA PHE A 404 32.83 -27.21 -4.12
C PHE A 404 33.11 -26.67 -2.72
N LEU A 405 32.25 -25.81 -2.16
CA LEU A 405 32.46 -25.19 -0.85
C LEU A 405 32.45 -26.20 0.30
N GLY A 406 31.49 -27.12 0.31
CA GLY A 406 31.38 -28.18 1.33
C GLY A 406 32.63 -29.08 1.38
N PRO A 407 33.00 -29.73 0.25
CA PRO A 407 34.19 -30.58 0.18
C PRO A 407 35.48 -29.81 0.52
N THR A 408 35.57 -28.55 0.09
CA THR A 408 36.75 -27.72 0.38
C THR A 408 36.85 -27.42 1.88
N ARG A 409 35.73 -27.08 2.54
CA ARG A 409 35.71 -26.89 4.00
C ARG A 409 36.17 -28.16 4.74
N GLU A 410 35.71 -29.33 4.32
CA GLU A 410 36.12 -30.59 4.94
C GLU A 410 37.60 -30.89 4.74
N ARG A 411 38.18 -30.46 3.62
CA ARG A 411 39.63 -30.53 3.39
C ARG A 411 40.42 -29.71 4.40
N PHE A 412 39.91 -28.54 4.80
CA PHE A 412 40.53 -27.76 5.88
C PHE A 412 40.51 -28.50 7.23
N PHE A 413 39.55 -29.39 7.46
CA PHE A 413 39.42 -30.13 8.70
C PHE A 413 40.22 -31.44 8.70
N SER A 414 40.12 -32.22 7.64
CA SER A 414 40.59 -33.62 7.60
C SER A 414 41.72 -33.89 6.59
N GLY A 415 42.01 -32.96 5.70
CA GLY A 415 43.00 -33.12 4.62
C GLY A 415 42.55 -34.02 3.46
N LYS A 416 41.33 -34.56 3.51
CA LYS A 416 40.72 -35.33 2.43
C LYS A 416 39.57 -34.54 1.81
N GLU A 417 39.42 -34.63 0.49
CA GLU A 417 38.17 -34.27 -0.16
C GLU A 417 37.23 -35.47 -0.07
N GLU A 418 36.03 -35.30 0.50
CA GLU A 418 34.96 -36.24 0.21
C GLU A 418 34.66 -36.18 -1.30
N LYS A 419 35.12 -37.21 -2.02
CA LYS A 419 34.60 -37.49 -3.35
C LYS A 419 33.14 -37.90 -3.19
N LYS A 420 32.22 -37.06 -3.67
CA LYS A 420 30.85 -37.49 -3.93
C LYS A 420 30.81 -38.61 -4.96
#